data_AF-A0A1R2BSS8-F1
#
_entry.id   AF-A0A1R2BSS8-F1
#
_cell.length_a   1.000
_cell.length_b   1.000
_cell.length_c   1.000
_cell.angle_alpha   90.00
_cell.angle_beta   90.00
_cell.angle_gamma   90.00
#
_symmetry.space_group_name_H-M   'P 1'
#
loop_
_entity.id
_entity.type
_entity.pdbx_description
1 polymer ?
#
loop_
_entity_poly.entity_id
_entity_poly.type
_entity_poly.pdbx_seq_one_letter_code
_entity_poly.pdbx_strand_id
1 'polypeptide(L)'
;MFFICFQLILSASLTIEEKEEACYLLSTASIAKRHNEIHDHAKSREDLLLEELKPKLSEDTFNYCMESIAEELALKIIGDRTHAIVHSKNFNIGLERYKTKDDVKSDKSFYEVRKRMNSRLASRKSRK
;
A
#
# COMPACT_ATOMS: atom_id res chain seq x y z
N MET A 1 48.53 10.40 -11.52
CA MET A 1 47.28 11.16 -11.70
C MET A 1 46.12 10.26 -11.29
N PHE A 2 45.52 10.52 -10.14
CA PHE A 2 44.32 9.80 -9.68
C PHE A 2 43.09 10.49 -10.30
N PHE A 3 42.49 9.86 -11.31
CA PHE A 3 41.17 10.23 -11.80
C PHE A 3 40.13 9.64 -10.84
N ILE A 4 39.67 10.45 -9.88
CA ILE A 4 38.48 10.14 -9.12
C ILE A 4 37.30 10.45 -10.03
N CYS A 5 36.75 9.41 -10.67
CA CYS A 5 35.41 9.46 -11.24
C CYS A 5 34.43 9.63 -10.09
N PHE A 6 34.11 10.88 -9.77
CA PHE A 6 32.99 11.26 -8.93
C PHE A 6 31.71 10.89 -9.68
N GLN A 7 31.31 9.61 -9.61
CA GLN A 7 29.97 9.21 -10.00
C GLN A 7 29.03 9.91 -9.00
N LEU A 8 28.42 10.99 -9.47
CA LEU A 8 27.21 11.55 -8.89
C LEU A 8 26.15 10.43 -8.92
N ILE A 9 26.13 9.62 -7.87
CA ILE A 9 24.91 8.95 -7.45
C ILE A 9 23.99 10.11 -7.06
N LEU A 10 23.23 10.62 -8.03
CA LEU A 10 22.00 11.33 -7.75
C LEU A 10 21.16 10.35 -6.95
N SER A 11 21.30 10.39 -5.63
CA SER A 11 20.35 9.80 -4.69
C SER A 11 19.03 10.50 -4.98
N ALA A 12 18.28 9.94 -5.92
CA ALA A 12 16.96 10.41 -6.29
C ALA A 12 16.10 10.24 -5.05
N SER A 13 15.93 11.34 -4.33
CA SER A 13 15.10 11.38 -3.13
C SER A 13 13.67 11.05 -3.54
N LEU A 14 13.10 10.01 -2.95
CA LEU A 14 11.73 9.61 -3.15
C LEU A 14 10.78 10.76 -2.82
N THR A 15 9.97 11.17 -3.79
CA THR A 15 8.93 12.16 -3.54
C THR A 15 7.80 11.56 -2.69
N ILE A 16 7.08 12.41 -1.95
CA ILE A 16 5.89 11.97 -1.19
C ILE A 16 4.90 11.24 -2.11
N GLU A 17 4.73 11.76 -3.33
CA GLU A 17 3.84 11.19 -4.34
C GLU A 17 4.24 9.78 -4.80
N GLU A 18 5.53 9.48 -4.86
CA GLU A 18 6.04 8.15 -5.18
C GLU A 18 5.93 7.21 -3.98
N LYS A 19 6.16 7.72 -2.77
CA LYS A 19 5.94 6.95 -1.53
C LYS A 19 4.48 6.51 -1.42
N GLU A 20 3.54 7.43 -1.65
CA GLU A 20 2.11 7.13 -1.67
C GLU A 20 1.77 6.08 -2.72
N GLU A 21 2.29 6.21 -3.94
CA GLU A 21 2.02 5.24 -5.01
C GLU A 21 2.56 3.85 -4.67
N ALA A 22 3.77 3.76 -4.10
CA ALA A 22 4.37 2.50 -3.67
C ALA A 22 3.53 1.84 -2.56
N CYS A 23 3.13 2.62 -1.55
CA CYS A 23 2.30 2.13 -0.45
C CYS A 23 0.90 1.74 -0.88
N TYR A 24 0.33 2.43 -1.87
CA TYR A 24 -0.97 2.06 -2.43
C TYR A 24 -0.91 0.74 -3.23
N LEU A 25 0.14 0.54 -4.02
CA LEU A 25 0.37 -0.73 -4.72
C LEU A 25 0.58 -1.88 -3.73
N LEU A 26 1.34 -1.62 -2.65
CA LEU A 26 1.62 -2.60 -1.62
C LEU A 26 0.35 -2.98 -0.83
N SER A 27 -0.42 -2.00 -0.37
CA SER A 27 -1.66 -2.26 0.36
C SER A 27 -2.64 -3.06 -0.50
N THR A 28 -2.80 -2.67 -1.76
CA THR A 28 -3.65 -3.41 -2.73
C THR A 28 -3.19 -4.86 -2.88
N ALA A 29 -1.88 -5.10 -3.01
CA ALA A 29 -1.33 -6.45 -3.12
C ALA A 29 -1.53 -7.28 -1.84
N SER A 30 -1.39 -6.67 -0.65
CA SER A 30 -1.64 -7.33 0.64
C SER A 30 -3.09 -7.81 0.74
N ILE A 31 -4.06 -6.92 0.44
CA ILE A 31 -5.49 -7.27 0.49
C ILE A 31 -5.83 -8.37 -0.52
N ALA A 32 -5.31 -8.28 -1.75
CA ALA A 32 -5.54 -9.28 -2.77
C ALA A 32 -5.01 -10.67 -2.37
N LYS A 33 -3.82 -10.72 -1.79
CA LYS A 33 -3.19 -11.98 -1.36
C LYS A 33 -3.91 -12.65 -0.20
N ARG A 34 -4.51 -11.86 0.70
CA ARG A 34 -5.21 -12.34 1.91
C ARG A 34 -6.71 -12.42 1.74
N HIS A 35 -7.21 -12.46 0.50
CA HIS A 35 -8.63 -12.41 0.21
C HIS A 35 -9.46 -13.41 1.04
N ASN A 36 -9.02 -14.67 1.09
CA ASN A 36 -9.71 -15.73 1.82
C ASN A 36 -9.65 -15.49 3.33
N GLU A 37 -8.48 -15.17 3.89
CA GLU A 37 -8.33 -14.87 5.33
C GLU A 37 -9.25 -13.74 5.79
N ILE A 38 -9.29 -12.65 5.02
CA ILE A 38 -10.13 -11.48 5.33
C ILE A 38 -11.62 -11.84 5.26
N HIS A 39 -11.99 -12.60 4.23
CA HIS A 39 -13.37 -13.04 4.03
C HIS A 39 -13.82 -13.99 5.15
N ASP A 40 -12.97 -14.94 5.56
CA ASP A 40 -13.27 -15.89 6.63
C ASP A 40 -13.37 -15.18 7.99
N HIS A 41 -12.51 -14.19 8.26
CA HIS A 41 -12.62 -13.35 9.45
C HIS A 41 -13.92 -12.55 9.49
N ALA A 42 -14.32 -11.93 8.37
CA ALA A 42 -15.59 -11.23 8.29
C ALA A 42 -16.77 -12.19 8.52
N LYS A 43 -16.75 -13.39 7.92
CA LYS A 43 -17.79 -14.41 8.14
C LYS A 43 -17.88 -14.92 9.57
N SER A 44 -16.76 -14.94 10.30
CA SER A 44 -16.73 -15.35 11.70
C SER A 44 -17.36 -14.34 12.66
N ARG A 45 -17.77 -13.15 12.18
CA ARG A 45 -18.33 -12.07 13.00
C ARG A 45 -19.57 -11.48 12.36
N GLU A 46 -20.72 -11.63 13.01
CA GLU A 46 -22.01 -11.12 12.50
C GLU A 46 -22.01 -9.59 12.27
N ASP A 47 -21.24 -8.85 13.08
CA ASP A 47 -21.22 -7.38 13.06
C ASP A 47 -20.21 -6.77 12.07
N LEU A 48 -19.44 -7.58 11.33
CA LEU A 48 -18.42 -7.08 10.40
C LEU A 48 -18.82 -7.30 8.94
N LEU A 49 -19.00 -6.19 8.23
CA LEU A 49 -19.21 -6.22 6.79
C LEU A 49 -17.86 -6.30 6.07
N LEU A 50 -17.73 -7.27 5.16
CA LEU A 50 -16.55 -7.43 4.32
C LEU A 50 -16.23 -6.15 3.50
N GLU A 51 -17.28 -5.45 3.07
CA GLU A 51 -17.19 -4.20 2.31
C GLU A 51 -16.64 -3.03 3.12
N GLU A 52 -16.67 -3.10 4.46
CA GLU A 52 -16.08 -2.10 5.36
C GLU A 52 -14.69 -2.54 5.81
N LEU A 53 -14.51 -3.83 6.09
CA LEU A 53 -13.25 -4.41 6.53
C LEU A 53 -12.14 -4.28 5.47
N LYS A 54 -12.43 -4.53 4.19
CA LYS A 54 -11.43 -4.44 3.11
C LYS A 54 -10.88 -3.01 2.93
N PRO A 55 -11.72 -1.96 2.81
CA PRO A 55 -11.23 -0.59 2.80
C PRO A 55 -10.42 -0.23 4.04
N LYS A 56 -10.88 -0.63 5.23
CA LYS A 56 -10.16 -0.31 6.47
C LYS A 56 -8.79 -0.97 6.54
N LEU A 57 -8.70 -2.26 6.20
CA LEU A 57 -7.42 -2.95 6.13
C LEU A 57 -6.48 -2.31 5.12
N SER A 58 -7.01 -1.86 3.98
CA SER A 58 -6.22 -1.15 2.97
C SER A 58 -5.69 0.18 3.48
N GLU A 59 -6.53 0.94 4.19
CA GLU A 59 -6.17 2.19 4.87
C GLU A 59 -5.06 1.97 5.90
N ASP A 60 -5.25 1.04 6.82
CA ASP A 60 -4.29 0.80 7.90
C ASP A 60 -2.97 0.25 7.35
N THR A 61 -3.02 -0.61 6.34
CA THR A 61 -1.82 -1.11 5.65
C THR A 61 -1.10 0.02 4.92
N PHE A 62 -1.84 0.91 4.27
CA PHE A 62 -1.30 2.08 3.59
C PHE A 62 -0.62 3.04 4.58
N ASN A 63 -1.30 3.40 5.67
CA ASN A 63 -0.77 4.29 6.70
C ASN A 63 0.48 3.71 7.35
N TYR A 64 0.44 2.43 7.72
CA TYR A 64 1.61 1.74 8.26
C TYR A 64 2.78 1.75 7.27
N CYS A 65 2.51 1.50 5.99
CA CYS A 65 3.53 1.60 4.94
C CYS A 65 4.10 3.02 4.83
N MET A 66 3.26 4.06 4.85
CA MET A 66 3.71 5.45 4.75
C MET A 66 4.64 5.85 5.91
N GLU A 67 4.49 5.23 7.07
CA GLU A 67 5.36 5.46 8.22
C GLU A 67 6.66 4.65 8.16
N SER A 68 6.63 3.44 7.60
CA SER A 68 7.70 2.44 7.80
C SER A 68 8.43 1.98 6.53
N ILE A 69 7.95 2.30 5.33
CA ILE A 69 8.60 1.86 4.09
C ILE A 69 9.97 2.53 3.93
N ALA A 70 10.99 1.69 3.69
CA ALA A 70 12.32 2.15 3.31
C ALA A 70 12.30 2.74 1.88
N GLU A 71 13.07 3.79 1.67
CA GLU A 71 13.13 4.52 0.41
C GLU A 71 13.50 3.61 -0.77
N GLU A 72 14.48 2.72 -0.55
CA GLU A 72 14.97 1.80 -1.56
C GLU A 72 13.89 0.79 -1.99
N LEU A 73 13.04 0.37 -1.06
CA LEU A 73 11.93 -0.53 -1.37
C LEU A 73 10.83 0.22 -2.14
N ALA A 74 10.52 1.45 -1.76
CA ALA A 74 9.54 2.26 -2.47
C ALA A 74 9.97 2.49 -3.93
N LEU A 75 11.23 2.88 -4.16
CA LEU A 75 11.78 3.05 -5.51
C LEU A 75 11.71 1.76 -6.34
N LYS A 76 12.02 0.60 -5.74
CA LYS A 76 11.88 -0.71 -6.40
C LYS A 76 10.43 -1.00 -6.80
N ILE A 77 9.46 -0.70 -5.94
CA ILE A 77 8.03 -0.92 -6.22
C ILE A 77 7.54 -0.03 -7.36
N ILE A 78 7.98 1.24 -7.40
CA ILE A 78 7.62 2.16 -8.48
C ILE A 78 8.23 1.72 -9.82
N GLY A 79 9.48 1.24 -9.81
CA GLY A 79 10.14 0.70 -10.99
C GLY A 79 9.52 -0.61 -11.49
N ASP A 80 9.22 -1.54 -10.58
CA ASP A 80 8.58 -2.80 -10.87
C ASP A 80 7.56 -3.20 -9.78
N ARG A 81 6.29 -3.27 -10.19
CA ARG A 81 5.15 -3.60 -9.33
C ARG A 81 5.20 -5.02 -8.79
N THR A 82 5.99 -5.93 -9.37
CA THR A 82 6.14 -7.29 -8.82
C THR A 82 6.71 -7.24 -7.40
N HIS A 83 7.56 -6.25 -7.09
CA HIS A 83 8.09 -6.05 -5.74
C HIS A 83 6.98 -5.78 -4.71
N ALA A 84 5.90 -5.10 -5.08
CA ALA A 84 4.77 -4.91 -4.17
C ALA A 84 4.14 -6.25 -3.78
N ILE A 85 4.02 -7.18 -4.72
CA ILE A 85 3.45 -8.51 -4.49
C ILE A 85 4.37 -9.33 -3.56
N VAL A 86 5.67 -9.35 -3.86
CA VAL A 86 6.67 -10.10 -3.09
C VAL A 86 6.76 -9.58 -1.64
N HIS A 87 6.73 -8.27 -1.46
CA HIS A 87 6.93 -7.62 -0.16
C HIS A 87 5.63 -7.30 0.59
N SER A 88 4.45 -7.51 -0.01
CA SER A 88 3.13 -7.21 0.60
C SER A 88 2.97 -7.77 2.01
N LYS A 89 3.48 -8.97 2.26
CA LYS A 89 3.39 -9.65 3.56
C LYS A 89 4.07 -8.89 4.71
N ASN A 90 5.06 -8.06 4.40
CA ASN A 90 5.85 -7.32 5.40
C ASN A 90 5.03 -6.21 6.09
N PHE A 91 3.88 -5.84 5.49
CA PHE A 91 3.01 -4.78 5.99
C PHE A 91 1.60 -5.30 6.31
N ASN A 92 1.43 -6.62 6.44
CA ASN A 92 0.15 -7.19 6.81
C ASN A 92 -0.29 -6.71 8.19
N ILE A 93 -1.46 -6.08 8.26
CA ILE A 93 -2.12 -5.77 9.53
C ILE A 93 -2.90 -7.00 10.02
N GLY A 94 -2.76 -7.33 11.31
CA GLY A 94 -3.47 -8.43 11.95
C GLY A 94 -4.98 -8.22 12.00
N LEU A 95 -5.74 -9.28 11.68
CA LEU A 95 -7.21 -9.21 11.59
C LEU A 95 -7.86 -9.17 12.98
N GLU A 96 -7.17 -9.65 14.01
CA GLU A 96 -7.61 -9.68 15.40
C GLU A 96 -7.92 -8.30 15.98
N ARG A 97 -7.45 -7.23 15.34
CA ARG A 97 -7.71 -5.84 15.70
C ARG A 97 -9.13 -5.39 15.33
N TYR A 98 -9.74 -5.99 14.31
CA TYR A 98 -11.08 -5.63 13.84
C TYR A 98 -12.10 -6.54 14.51
N LYS A 99 -12.74 -6.04 15.56
CA LYS A 99 -13.67 -6.82 16.37
C LYS A 99 -15.11 -6.36 16.24
N THR A 100 -15.30 -5.07 15.96
CA THR A 100 -16.57 -4.38 15.98
C THR A 100 -16.72 -3.51 14.74
N LYS A 101 -17.95 -3.08 14.45
CA LYS A 101 -18.26 -2.12 13.38
C LYS A 101 -17.51 -0.79 13.51
N ASP A 102 -17.13 -0.40 14.73
CA ASP A 102 -16.41 0.85 14.97
C ASP A 102 -14.94 0.73 14.56
N ASP A 103 -14.35 -0.47 14.65
CA ASP A 103 -12.97 -0.73 14.24
C ASP A 103 -12.79 -0.68 12.73
N VAL A 104 -13.87 -0.89 11.95
CA VAL A 104 -13.84 -0.93 10.48
C VAL A 104 -14.24 0.39 9.82
N LYS A 105 -14.44 1.45 10.60
CA LYS A 105 -14.71 2.79 10.08
C LYS A 105 -13.44 3.37 9.44
N SER A 106 -13.48 3.56 8.12
CA SER A 106 -12.40 4.21 7.38
C SER A 106 -12.53 5.73 7.45
N ASP A 107 -11.41 6.46 7.42
CA ASP A 107 -11.46 7.90 7.26
C ASP A 107 -11.93 8.27 5.84
N LYS A 108 -12.80 9.27 5.75
CA LYS A 108 -13.22 9.87 4.48
C LYS A 108 -12.02 10.36 3.67
N SER A 109 -10.96 10.86 4.35
CA SER A 109 -9.74 11.33 3.70
C SER A 109 -9.03 10.23 2.89
N PHE A 110 -9.08 8.97 3.33
CA PHE A 110 -8.47 7.85 2.64
C PHE A 110 -9.16 7.51 1.32
N TYR A 111 -10.48 7.72 1.22
CA TYR A 111 -11.20 7.53 -0.05
C TYR A 111 -10.72 8.50 -1.13
N GLU A 112 -10.36 9.73 -0.76
CA GLU A 112 -9.79 10.71 -1.69
C GLU A 112 -8.37 10.30 -2.12
N VAL A 113 -7.54 9.76 -1.21
CA VAL A 113 -6.24 9.18 -1.55
C VAL A 113 -6.41 8.06 -2.57
N ARG A 114 -7.32 7.12 -2.31
CA ARG A 114 -7.61 5.99 -3.21
C ARG A 114 -8.08 6.46 -4.58
N LYS A 115 -8.98 7.44 -4.64
CA LYS A 115 -9.46 8.05 -5.88
C LYS A 115 -8.30 8.68 -6.67
N ARG A 116 -7.47 9.49 -6.01
CA ARG A 116 -6.29 10.13 -6.59
C ARG A 116 -5.30 9.11 -7.16
N MET A 117 -4.99 8.05 -6.40
CA MET A 117 -4.07 6.99 -6.83
C MET A 117 -4.60 6.22 -8.04
N ASN A 118 -5.89 5.86 -8.04
CA ASN A 118 -6.49 5.18 -9.19
C ASN A 118 -6.41 6.01 -10.48
N SER A 119 -6.69 7.31 -10.40
CA SER A 119 -6.54 8.21 -11.55
C SER A 119 -5.10 8.29 -12.06
N ARG A 120 -4.11 8.37 -11.16
CA ARG A 120 -2.68 8.40 -11.53
C ARG A 120 -2.20 7.09 -12.17
N LEU A 121 -2.63 5.95 -11.63
CA LEU A 121 -2.24 4.65 -12.16
C LEU A 121 -2.86 4.36 -13.53
N ALA A 122 -4.09 4.85 -13.78
CA ALA A 122 -4.76 4.73 -15.06
C ALA A 122 -4.06 5.57 -16.15
N SER A 123 -3.68 6.81 -15.86
CA SER A 123 -3.00 7.69 -16.82
C SER A 123 -1.58 7.24 -17.19
N ARG A 124 -0.90 6.51 -16.29
CA ARG A 124 0.38 5.86 -16.59
C ARG A 124 0.23 4.66 -17.52
N LYS A 125 -0.88 3.91 -17.43
CA LYS A 125 -1.16 2.77 -18.32
C LYS A 125 -1.44 3.21 -19.76
N SER A 126 -2.06 4.37 -19.97
CA SER A 126 -2.38 4.89 -21.32
C SER A 126 -1.17 5.49 -22.06
N ARG A 127 0.01 5.55 -21.44
CA ARG A 127 1.26 6.07 -22.04
C ARG A 127 2.26 4.96 -22.42
N LYS A 128 1.90 3.69 -22.21
CA LYS A 128 2.63 2.51 -22.71
C LYS A 128 1.88 1.92 -23.88
#